data_AF-A0A925LHC6-F1
#
_entry.id   AF-A0A925LHC6-F1
#
_cell.length_a   1.000
_cell.length_b   1.000
_cell.length_c   1.000
_cell.angle_alpha   90.00
_cell.angle_beta   90.00
_cell.angle_gamma   90.00
#
_symmetry.space_group_name_H-M   'P 1'
#
loop_
_entity.id
_entity.type
_entity.pdbx_description
1 polymer ?
#
loop_
_entity_poly.entity_id
_entity_poly.type
_entity_poly.pdbx_seq_one_letter_code
_entity_poly.pdbx_strand_id
1 'polypeptide(L)'
;MLLNALKKIGFTQQEAIIYIFLCKDGELTGYEAAKLSGISRSNAYAALSSLVDKGYAYTVEGASSKYIAVPKEELIKNAERDFQDNIAVIQEHLEFNTAHQEPYITITGENHIISKLKNVIEASEKRLYISCTHEVLLLLNFELNKAVQRGLKVVILAPTDLQLSSPHTFYPADAKDAFKLIADTAQVIAGTFKQCLYSKNTTLLSLIRESFIHEIAVIEARQNQTIKGE
;
A
#
# COMPACT_ATOMS: atom_id res chain seq x y z
N MET A 1 -3.44 -11.38 -16.32
CA MET A 1 -4.11 -10.73 -15.16
C MET A 1 -4.45 -11.75 -14.07
N LEU A 2 -5.26 -12.78 -14.34
CA LEU A 2 -5.67 -13.80 -13.35
C LEU A 2 -4.50 -14.56 -12.69
N LEU A 3 -3.54 -15.04 -13.49
CA LEU A 3 -2.39 -15.80 -12.97
C LEU A 3 -1.58 -14.99 -11.94
N ASN A 4 -1.37 -13.69 -12.18
CA ASN A 4 -0.67 -12.83 -11.23
C ASN A 4 -1.52 -12.58 -9.96
N ALA A 5 -2.85 -12.55 -10.07
CA ALA A 5 -3.72 -12.44 -8.90
C ALA A 5 -3.64 -13.69 -8.02
N LEU A 6 -3.68 -14.89 -8.62
CA LEU A 6 -3.47 -16.15 -7.90
C LEU A 6 -2.11 -16.19 -7.17
N LYS A 7 -1.04 -15.74 -7.84
CA LYS A 7 0.29 -15.65 -7.22
C LYS A 7 0.33 -14.71 -6.02
N LYS A 8 -0.43 -13.61 -6.06
CA LYS A 8 -0.50 -12.66 -4.95
C LYS A 8 -1.25 -13.21 -3.73
N ILE A 9 -2.10 -14.23 -3.90
CA ILE A 9 -2.78 -14.93 -2.81
C ILE A 9 -2.07 -16.24 -2.42
N GLY A 10 -0.79 -16.41 -2.78
CA GLY A 10 0.03 -17.53 -2.27
C GLY A 10 0.22 -18.72 -3.22
N PHE A 11 -0.24 -18.63 -4.47
CA PHE A 11 0.01 -19.67 -5.47
C PHE A 11 1.43 -19.56 -6.04
N THR A 12 2.09 -20.69 -6.26
CA THR A 12 3.25 -20.75 -7.16
C THR A 12 2.82 -20.57 -8.62
N GLN A 13 3.78 -20.35 -9.51
CA GLN A 13 3.50 -20.28 -10.95
C GLN A 13 2.82 -21.56 -11.45
N GLN A 14 3.29 -22.73 -11.00
CA GLN A 14 2.79 -24.03 -11.44
C GLN A 14 1.39 -24.31 -10.87
N GLU A 15 1.19 -24.04 -9.58
CA GLU A 15 -0.11 -24.13 -8.92
C GLU A 15 -1.15 -23.26 -9.63
N ALA A 16 -0.82 -22.00 -9.92
CA ALA A 16 -1.75 -21.09 -10.59
C ALA A 16 -2.15 -21.59 -12.00
N ILE A 17 -1.21 -22.15 -12.75
CA ILE A 17 -1.49 -22.73 -14.08
C ILE A 17 -2.39 -23.95 -13.93
N ILE A 18 -2.05 -24.89 -13.06
CA ILE A 18 -2.81 -26.13 -12.86
C ILE A 18 -4.21 -25.85 -12.34
N TYR A 19 -4.35 -24.94 -11.38
CA TYR A 19 -5.63 -24.51 -10.87
C TYR A 19 -6.54 -23.95 -11.97
N ILE A 20 -5.99 -23.16 -12.90
CA ILE A 20 -6.75 -22.65 -14.05
C ILE A 20 -7.23 -23.79 -14.96
N PHE A 21 -6.45 -24.86 -15.15
CA PHE A 21 -6.89 -26.03 -15.91
C PHE A 21 -7.99 -26.80 -15.17
N LEU A 22 -7.88 -26.99 -13.85
CA LEU A 22 -8.95 -27.58 -13.05
C LEU A 22 -10.26 -26.77 -13.16
N CYS A 23 -10.19 -25.43 -13.17
CA CYS A 23 -11.38 -24.59 -13.35
C CYS A 23 -11.99 -24.70 -14.76
N LYS A 24 -11.19 -24.96 -15.80
CA LYS A 24 -11.64 -24.99 -17.20
C LYS A 24 -12.16 -26.36 -17.62
N ASP A 25 -11.42 -27.39 -17.25
CA ASP A 25 -11.61 -28.76 -17.72
C ASP A 25 -12.31 -29.65 -16.67
N GLY A 26 -12.51 -29.13 -15.45
CA GLY A 26 -13.17 -29.82 -14.36
C GLY A 26 -12.23 -30.79 -13.64
N GLU A 27 -12.70 -32.01 -13.40
CA GLU A 27 -11.92 -33.02 -12.70
C GLU A 27 -10.78 -33.55 -13.58
N LEU A 28 -9.54 -33.46 -13.09
CA LEU A 28 -8.35 -33.95 -13.80
C LEU A 28 -7.56 -34.92 -12.92
N THR A 29 -7.04 -35.98 -13.53
CA THR A 29 -5.93 -36.75 -12.94
C THR A 29 -4.63 -35.95 -13.01
N GLY A 30 -3.64 -36.28 -12.17
CA GLY A 30 -2.33 -35.62 -12.24
C GLY A 30 -1.62 -35.81 -13.59
N TYR A 31 -1.90 -36.92 -14.29
CA TYR A 31 -1.40 -37.13 -15.65
C TYR A 31 -2.05 -36.17 -16.67
N GLU A 32 -3.38 -36.02 -16.63
CA GLU A 32 -4.11 -35.10 -17.50
C GLU A 32 -3.70 -33.65 -17.23
N ALA A 33 -3.60 -33.25 -15.95
CA ALA A 33 -3.15 -31.93 -15.56
C ALA A 33 -1.73 -31.63 -16.08
N ALA A 34 -0.80 -32.58 -16.00
CA ALA A 34 0.55 -32.43 -16.57
C ALA A 34 0.52 -32.27 -18.10
N LYS A 35 -0.27 -33.10 -18.78
CA LYS A 35 -0.39 -33.09 -20.24
C LYS A 35 -1.00 -31.79 -20.76
N LEU A 36 -2.07 -31.30 -20.13
CA LEU A 36 -2.77 -30.07 -20.51
C LEU A 36 -1.94 -28.82 -20.20
N SER A 37 -1.27 -28.80 -19.04
CA SER A 37 -0.50 -27.63 -18.61
C SER A 37 0.91 -27.55 -19.19
N GLY A 38 1.43 -28.63 -19.78
CA GLY A 38 2.81 -28.71 -20.25
C GLY A 38 3.85 -28.77 -19.11
N ILE A 39 3.40 -28.92 -17.86
CA ILE A 39 4.26 -29.08 -16.69
C ILE A 39 4.68 -30.54 -16.57
N SER A 40 5.90 -30.81 -16.10
CA SER A 40 6.37 -32.18 -15.88
C SER A 40 5.45 -32.93 -14.92
N ARG A 41 5.31 -34.25 -15.10
CA ARG A 41 4.40 -35.06 -14.26
C ARG A 41 4.68 -34.86 -12.76
N SER A 42 5.95 -34.98 -12.35
CA SER A 42 6.35 -34.80 -10.95
C SER A 42 5.88 -33.46 -10.37
N ASN A 43 6.11 -32.36 -11.11
CA ASN A 43 5.71 -31.02 -10.67
C ASN A 43 4.19 -30.84 -10.67
N ALA A 44 3.47 -31.47 -11.61
CA ALA A 44 2.02 -31.40 -11.63
C ALA A 44 1.39 -32.10 -10.42
N TYR A 45 1.88 -33.29 -10.06
CA TYR A 45 1.44 -33.98 -8.84
C TYR A 45 1.80 -33.19 -7.58
N ALA A 46 3.00 -32.62 -7.50
CA ALA A 46 3.40 -31.79 -6.36
C ALA A 46 2.52 -30.54 -6.22
N ALA A 47 2.23 -29.85 -7.32
CA ALA A 47 1.35 -28.69 -7.32
C ALA A 47 -0.09 -29.04 -6.96
N LEU A 48 -0.61 -30.18 -7.45
CA LEU A 48 -1.95 -30.66 -7.08
C LEU A 48 -2.04 -31.00 -5.59
N SER A 49 -1.06 -31.72 -5.05
CA SER A 49 -0.98 -32.00 -3.61
C SER A 49 -0.95 -30.71 -2.80
N SER A 50 -0.09 -29.76 -3.17
CA SER A 50 0.01 -28.46 -2.52
C SER A 50 -1.30 -27.67 -2.59
N LEU A 51 -2.02 -27.71 -3.71
CA LEU A 51 -3.33 -27.08 -3.83
C LEU A 51 -4.36 -27.72 -2.91
N VAL A 52 -4.32 -29.04 -2.72
CA VAL A 52 -5.19 -29.75 -1.77
C VAL A 52 -4.82 -29.38 -0.34
N ASP A 53 -3.53 -29.38 0.01
CA ASP A 53 -3.03 -29.03 1.34
C ASP A 53 -3.39 -27.58 1.73
N LYS A 54 -3.40 -26.66 0.76
CA LYS A 54 -3.85 -25.27 0.93
C LYS A 54 -5.38 -25.10 0.92
N GLY A 55 -6.15 -26.17 0.72
CA GLY A 55 -7.62 -26.09 0.62
C GLY A 55 -8.12 -25.37 -0.63
N TYR A 56 -7.35 -25.37 -1.72
CA TYR A 56 -7.72 -24.80 -3.02
C TYR A 56 -8.13 -25.89 -4.02
N ALA A 57 -7.88 -27.16 -3.75
CA ALA A 57 -8.43 -28.26 -4.53
C ALA A 57 -8.91 -29.38 -3.62
N TYR A 58 -9.78 -30.24 -4.14
CA TYR A 58 -10.16 -31.48 -3.50
C TYR A 58 -9.64 -32.66 -4.31
N THR A 59 -9.30 -33.74 -3.62
CA THR A 59 -9.09 -35.05 -4.25
C THR A 59 -10.41 -35.79 -4.31
N VAL A 60 -10.77 -36.28 -5.50
CA VAL A 60 -11.92 -37.15 -5.73
C VAL A 60 -11.42 -38.59 -5.80
N GLU A 61 -11.89 -39.42 -4.87
CA GLU A 61 -11.54 -40.84 -4.84
C GLU A 61 -12.24 -41.62 -5.97
N GLY A 62 -11.48 -42.52 -6.59
CA GLY A 62 -11.94 -43.36 -7.70
C GLY A 62 -10.86 -44.36 -8.10
N ALA A 63 -11.01 -44.99 -9.28
CA ALA A 63 -10.01 -45.92 -9.81
C ALA A 63 -8.62 -45.27 -10.04
N SER A 64 -8.59 -43.95 -10.23
CA SER A 64 -7.41 -43.11 -10.18
C SER A 64 -7.75 -41.81 -9.43
N SER A 65 -6.81 -41.28 -8.64
CA SER A 65 -7.01 -40.02 -7.92
C SER A 65 -7.19 -38.87 -8.91
N LYS A 66 -8.37 -38.26 -8.86
CA LYS A 66 -8.68 -37.04 -9.59
C LYS A 66 -8.65 -35.86 -8.64
N TYR A 67 -8.52 -34.67 -9.21
CA TYR A 67 -8.49 -33.41 -8.50
C TYR A 67 -9.54 -32.49 -9.09
N ILE A 68 -10.19 -31.71 -8.25
CA ILE A 68 -11.16 -30.69 -8.64
C ILE A 68 -10.84 -29.38 -7.91
N ALA A 69 -10.94 -28.24 -8.60
CA ALA A 69 -10.79 -26.94 -7.96
C ALA A 69 -11.96 -26.69 -6.99
N VAL A 70 -11.68 -26.04 -5.86
CA VAL A 70 -12.75 -25.55 -4.99
C VAL A 70 -13.60 -24.49 -5.72
N PRO A 71 -14.88 -24.31 -5.37
CA PRO A 71 -15.70 -23.22 -5.88
C PRO A 71 -15.04 -21.86 -5.65
N LYS A 72 -15.30 -20.90 -6.55
CA LYS A 72 -14.70 -19.56 -6.51
C LYS A 72 -14.89 -18.87 -5.16
N GLU A 73 -16.08 -18.94 -4.60
CA GLU A 73 -16.43 -18.31 -3.32
C GLU A 73 -15.68 -18.95 -2.15
N GLU A 74 -15.39 -20.25 -2.26
CA GLU A 74 -14.61 -20.98 -1.27
C GLU A 74 -13.12 -20.66 -1.37
N LEU A 75 -12.56 -20.62 -2.59
CA LEU A 75 -11.18 -20.16 -2.84
C LEU A 75 -10.93 -18.80 -2.17
N ILE A 76 -11.83 -17.84 -2.40
CA ILE A 76 -11.68 -16.48 -1.86
C ILE A 76 -11.70 -16.50 -0.34
N LYS A 77 -12.65 -17.22 0.27
CA LYS A 77 -12.76 -17.30 1.74
C LYS A 77 -11.56 -18.00 2.37
N ASN A 78 -11.06 -19.08 1.77
CA ASN A 78 -9.89 -19.79 2.28
C ASN A 78 -8.65 -18.88 2.19
N ALA A 79 -8.42 -18.25 1.04
CA ALA A 79 -7.31 -17.30 0.88
C ALA A 79 -7.38 -16.10 1.84
N GLU A 80 -8.58 -15.56 2.11
CA GLU A 80 -8.77 -14.49 3.10
C GLU A 80 -8.42 -14.95 4.51
N ARG A 81 -8.89 -16.13 4.93
CA ARG A 81 -8.55 -16.70 6.26
C ARG A 81 -7.05 -16.96 6.38
N ASP A 82 -6.46 -17.63 5.39
CA ASP A 82 -5.02 -17.90 5.36
C ASP A 82 -4.21 -16.60 5.49
N PHE A 83 -4.64 -15.55 4.79
CA PHE A 83 -3.98 -14.26 4.86
C PHE A 83 -4.09 -13.62 6.24
N GLN A 84 -5.28 -13.63 6.86
CA GLN A 84 -5.48 -13.08 8.21
C GLN A 84 -4.72 -13.87 9.27
N ASP A 85 -4.71 -15.19 9.19
CA ASP A 85 -3.98 -16.06 10.13
C ASP A 85 -2.47 -15.78 10.04
N ASN A 86 -1.93 -15.64 8.84
CA ASN A 86 -0.53 -15.26 8.64
C ASN A 86 -0.21 -13.86 9.20
N ILE A 87 -1.11 -12.88 9.04
CA ILE A 87 -0.95 -11.55 9.63
C ILE A 87 -0.96 -11.63 11.16
N ALA A 88 -1.83 -12.44 11.75
CA ALA A 88 -1.89 -12.63 13.20
C ALA A 88 -0.59 -13.24 13.74
N VAL A 89 -0.05 -14.27 13.08
CA VAL A 89 1.24 -14.87 13.42
C VAL A 89 2.38 -13.85 13.35
N ILE A 90 2.41 -13.02 12.31
CA ILE A 90 3.41 -11.94 12.18
C ILE A 90 3.27 -10.93 13.32
N GLN A 91 2.05 -10.52 13.66
CA GLN A 91 1.80 -9.58 14.75
C GLN A 91 2.21 -10.14 16.13
N GLU A 92 2.03 -11.43 16.35
CA GLU A 92 2.34 -12.08 17.62
C GLU A 92 3.84 -12.35 17.81
N HIS A 93 4.53 -12.77 16.74
CA HIS A 93 5.88 -13.31 16.87
C HIS A 93 6.99 -12.47 16.24
N LEU A 94 6.68 -11.51 15.36
CA LEU A 94 7.72 -10.68 14.73
C LEU A 94 8.10 -9.51 15.64
N GLU A 95 9.23 -9.63 16.33
CA GLU A 95 9.79 -8.55 17.14
C GLU A 95 10.62 -7.58 16.29
N PHE A 96 10.44 -6.28 16.52
CA PHE A 96 11.27 -5.24 15.93
C PHE A 96 12.33 -4.76 16.92
N ASN A 97 13.59 -4.77 16.50
CA ASN A 97 14.63 -4.10 17.26
C ASN A 97 14.47 -2.58 17.11
N THR A 98 14.13 -1.90 18.20
CA THR A 98 14.00 -0.43 18.26
C THR A 98 15.32 0.27 18.57
N ALA A 99 16.45 -0.46 18.66
CA ALA A 99 17.75 0.12 19.00
C ALA A 99 18.14 1.23 17.99
N HIS A 100 18.31 2.42 18.55
CA HIS A 100 18.27 3.69 17.87
C HIS A 100 19.46 3.98 16.96
N GLN A 101 19.16 4.18 15.69
CA GLN A 101 19.51 5.42 15.00
C GLN A 101 18.21 5.95 14.36
N GLU A 102 18.07 7.27 14.20
CA GLU A 102 17.03 7.85 13.36
C GLU A 102 17.63 8.10 11.97
N PRO A 103 17.74 7.07 11.11
CA PRO A 103 18.43 7.21 9.84
C PRO A 103 17.68 8.17 8.92
N TYR A 104 18.43 8.64 7.93
CA TYR A 104 17.85 9.18 6.71
C TYR A 104 17.52 7.99 5.80
N ILE A 105 16.23 7.70 5.66
CA ILE A 105 15.77 6.60 4.80
C ILE A 105 15.44 7.17 3.43
N THR A 106 16.19 6.74 2.42
CA THR A 106 15.85 7.01 1.03
C THR A 106 14.79 6.03 0.57
N ILE A 107 13.68 6.55 0.05
CA ILE A 107 12.58 5.76 -0.52
C ILE A 107 12.50 6.10 -2.00
N THR A 108 12.53 5.08 -2.84
CA THR A 108 12.42 5.20 -4.30
C THR A 108 11.19 4.45 -4.80
N GLY A 109 10.65 4.91 -5.93
CA GLY A 109 9.47 4.33 -6.54
C GLY A 109 8.18 4.90 -5.96
N GLU A 110 7.36 5.41 -6.86
CA GLU A 110 6.09 6.08 -6.60
C GLU A 110 5.17 5.30 -5.64
N ASN A 111 4.94 4.01 -5.89
CA ASN A 111 4.07 3.19 -5.04
C ASN A 111 4.58 3.08 -3.60
N HIS A 112 5.90 2.99 -3.41
CA HIS A 112 6.50 2.90 -2.08
C HIS A 112 6.42 4.24 -1.35
N ILE A 113 6.63 5.35 -2.08
CA ILE A 113 6.53 6.71 -1.56
C ILE A 113 5.10 7.00 -1.09
N ILE A 114 4.10 6.72 -1.93
CA ILE A 114 2.68 6.89 -1.57
C ILE A 114 2.31 5.99 -0.39
N SER A 115 2.72 4.72 -0.40
CA SER A 115 2.45 3.82 0.73
C SER A 115 3.05 4.35 2.03
N LYS A 116 4.28 4.90 1.98
CA LYS A 116 4.90 5.49 3.17
C LYS A 116 4.16 6.74 3.65
N LEU A 117 3.73 7.61 2.73
CA LEU A 117 2.93 8.80 3.06
C LEU A 117 1.63 8.41 3.76
N LYS A 118 0.90 7.44 3.21
CA LYS A 118 -0.33 6.89 3.80
C LYS A 118 -0.07 6.34 5.21
N ASN A 119 0.93 5.49 5.38
CA ASN A 119 1.29 4.92 6.69
C ASN A 119 1.63 6.01 7.72
N VAL A 120 2.35 7.07 7.32
CA VAL A 120 2.68 8.18 8.22
C VAL A 120 1.43 8.98 8.60
N ILE A 121 0.53 9.27 7.66
CA ILE A 121 -0.74 9.97 7.93
C ILE A 121 -1.62 9.14 8.85
N GLU A 122 -1.76 7.85 8.58
CA GLU A 122 -2.56 6.92 9.38
C GLU A 122 -2.01 6.78 10.81
N ALA A 123 -0.70 6.73 10.99
CA ALA A 123 -0.08 6.64 12.32
C ALA A 123 -0.04 7.97 13.10
N SER A 124 -0.39 9.11 12.48
CA SER A 124 -0.33 10.41 13.14
C SER A 124 -1.50 10.64 14.08
N GLU A 125 -1.28 11.42 15.14
CA GLU A 125 -2.26 11.63 16.21
C GLU A 125 -2.59 13.10 16.47
N LYS A 126 -1.70 14.05 16.16
CA LYS A 126 -1.83 15.46 16.60
C LYS A 126 -1.99 16.42 15.43
N ARG A 127 -1.06 16.39 14.48
CA ARG A 127 -0.99 17.40 13.41
C ARG A 127 -0.28 16.92 12.15
N LEU A 128 -0.76 17.39 11.02
CA LEU A 128 -0.18 17.12 9.70
C LEU A 128 0.02 18.43 8.95
N TYR A 129 1.20 18.59 8.36
CA TYR A 129 1.51 19.67 7.43
C TYR A 129 1.97 19.04 6.13
N ILE A 130 1.25 19.31 5.04
CA ILE A 130 1.57 18.77 3.73
C ILE A 130 1.68 19.89 2.70
N SER A 131 2.74 19.85 1.89
CA SER A 131 2.93 20.69 0.71
C SER A 131 3.16 19.74 -0.45
N CYS A 132 2.29 19.73 -1.46
CA CYS A 132 2.37 18.75 -2.55
C CYS A 132 1.64 19.20 -3.83
N THR A 133 1.82 18.42 -4.90
CA THR A 133 1.06 18.57 -6.14
C THR A 133 -0.38 18.11 -5.97
N HIS A 134 -1.24 18.49 -6.92
CA HIS A 134 -2.63 18.03 -6.98
C HIS A 134 -2.73 16.50 -7.09
N GLU A 135 -1.85 15.86 -7.86
CA GLU A 135 -1.83 14.41 -8.06
C GLU A 135 -1.56 13.65 -6.74
N VAL A 136 -0.53 14.06 -6.00
CA VAL A 136 -0.21 13.48 -4.69
C VAL A 136 -1.37 13.69 -3.71
N LEU A 137 -1.96 14.88 -3.75
CA LEU A 137 -3.08 15.22 -2.88
C LEU A 137 -4.29 14.30 -3.12
N LEU A 138 -4.67 14.05 -4.37
CA LEU A 138 -5.75 13.12 -4.73
C LEU A 138 -5.48 11.69 -4.24
N LEU A 139 -4.24 11.21 -4.36
CA LEU A 139 -3.85 9.86 -3.91
C LEU A 139 -3.92 9.67 -2.38
N LEU A 140 -3.85 10.77 -1.63
CA LEU A 140 -3.90 10.81 -0.16
C LEU A 140 -5.26 11.28 0.40
N ASN A 141 -6.25 11.53 -0.47
CA ASN A 141 -7.53 12.13 -0.09
C ASN A 141 -8.24 11.31 1.01
N PHE A 142 -8.26 9.99 0.87
CA PHE A 142 -8.90 9.10 1.84
C PHE A 142 -8.23 9.17 3.22
N GLU A 143 -6.91 9.11 3.27
CA GLU A 143 -6.14 9.13 4.51
C GLU A 143 -6.19 10.49 5.20
N LEU A 144 -6.14 11.59 4.42
CA LEU A 144 -6.31 12.95 4.94
C LEU A 144 -7.72 13.19 5.50
N ASN A 145 -8.76 12.68 4.82
CA ASN A 145 -10.13 12.74 5.35
C ASN A 145 -10.26 12.01 6.68
N LYS A 146 -9.69 10.80 6.79
CA LYS A 146 -9.65 10.07 8.07
C LYS A 146 -8.87 10.84 9.14
N ALA A 147 -7.77 11.50 8.78
CA ALA A 147 -7.00 12.29 9.72
C ALA A 147 -7.81 13.45 10.30
N VAL A 148 -8.53 14.23 9.47
CA VAL A 148 -9.37 15.32 9.98
C VAL A 148 -10.56 14.82 10.80
N GLN A 149 -11.15 13.67 10.43
CA GLN A 149 -12.23 13.04 11.21
C GLN A 149 -11.77 12.55 12.59
N ARG A 150 -10.49 12.16 12.71
CA ARG A 150 -9.86 11.85 14.00
C ARG A 150 -9.51 13.11 14.82
N GLY A 151 -9.77 14.30 14.31
CA GLY A 151 -9.54 15.58 15.00
C GLY A 151 -8.11 16.10 14.88
N LEU A 152 -7.30 15.59 13.96
CA LEU A 152 -5.96 16.12 13.72
C LEU A 152 -6.03 17.52 13.12
N LYS A 153 -5.11 18.40 13.54
CA LYS A 153 -4.90 19.68 12.84
C LYS A 153 -4.18 19.41 11.51
N VAL A 154 -4.89 19.58 10.40
CA VAL A 154 -4.33 19.36 9.05
C VAL A 154 -4.15 20.70 8.33
N VAL A 155 -2.93 20.94 7.83
CA VAL A 155 -2.56 22.12 7.04
C VAL A 155 -2.05 21.66 5.67
N ILE A 156 -2.66 22.16 4.60
CA ILE A 156 -2.40 21.75 3.21
C ILE A 156 -1.96 22.95 2.39
N LEU A 157 -0.81 22.84 1.74
CA LEU A 157 -0.30 23.76 0.73
C LEU A 157 -0.35 23.03 -0.62
N ALA A 158 -1.26 23.43 -1.51
CA ALA A 158 -1.43 22.77 -2.80
C ALA A 158 -2.13 23.68 -3.83
N PRO A 159 -2.12 23.31 -5.13
CA PRO A 159 -2.81 24.09 -6.17
C PRO A 159 -4.33 24.17 -5.99
N THR A 160 -4.93 23.13 -5.40
CA THR A 160 -6.39 22.99 -5.26
C THR A 160 -6.73 22.42 -3.88
N ASP A 161 -7.82 22.92 -3.30
CA ASP A 161 -8.40 22.40 -2.06
C ASP A 161 -9.21 21.12 -2.32
N LEU A 162 -9.02 20.08 -1.50
CA LEU A 162 -9.78 18.82 -1.57
C LEU A 162 -11.18 18.88 -0.97
N GLN A 163 -11.56 19.98 -0.30
CA GLN A 163 -12.83 20.09 0.42
C GLN A 163 -13.04 18.89 1.37
N LEU A 164 -12.10 18.70 2.31
CA LEU A 164 -12.17 17.62 3.27
C LEU A 164 -13.44 17.71 4.14
N SER A 165 -13.90 16.55 4.65
CA SER A 165 -15.12 16.39 5.44
C SER A 165 -15.15 17.13 6.79
N SER A 166 -14.03 17.71 7.22
CA SER A 166 -13.94 18.52 8.44
C SER A 166 -13.00 19.71 8.23
N PRO A 167 -13.11 20.77 9.04
CA PRO A 167 -12.30 21.97 8.88
C PRO A 167 -10.81 21.65 8.87
N HIS A 168 -10.12 22.18 7.87
CA HIS A 168 -8.67 22.08 7.72
C HIS A 168 -8.15 23.43 7.21
N THR A 169 -6.86 23.68 7.38
CA THR A 169 -6.24 24.91 6.88
C THR A 169 -5.70 24.65 5.47
N PHE A 170 -6.16 25.43 4.50
CA PHE A 170 -5.68 25.35 3.12
C PHE A 170 -4.98 26.65 2.72
N TYR A 171 -3.85 26.50 2.04
CA TYR A 171 -3.10 27.59 1.43
C TYR A 171 -2.90 27.28 -0.06
N PRO A 172 -3.37 28.14 -0.98
CA PRO A 172 -3.14 27.96 -2.41
C PRO A 172 -1.66 28.15 -2.71
N ALA A 173 -1.02 27.10 -3.24
CA ALA A 173 0.40 27.09 -3.56
C ALA A 173 0.62 26.62 -4.99
N ASP A 174 1.60 27.22 -5.66
CA ASP A 174 2.02 26.81 -7.00
C ASP A 174 2.44 25.33 -7.02
N ALA A 175 2.16 24.63 -8.11
CA ALA A 175 2.58 23.25 -8.27
C ALA A 175 4.12 23.16 -8.23
N LYS A 176 4.64 22.37 -7.29
CA LYS A 176 6.08 22.07 -7.17
C LYS A 176 6.31 20.60 -7.44
N ASP A 177 7.39 20.26 -8.14
CA ASP A 177 7.80 18.86 -8.36
C ASP A 177 8.14 18.11 -7.06
N ALA A 178 8.40 18.85 -5.98
CA ALA A 178 8.71 18.32 -4.67
C ALA A 178 7.51 18.40 -3.73
N PHE A 179 7.35 17.39 -2.89
CA PHE A 179 6.42 17.35 -1.78
C PHE A 179 7.14 17.33 -0.44
N LYS A 180 6.43 17.76 0.60
CA LYS A 180 6.86 17.74 2.01
C LYS A 180 5.68 17.32 2.87
N LEU A 181 5.92 16.42 3.80
CA LEU A 181 4.99 16.02 4.85
C LEU A 181 5.70 16.10 6.19
N ILE A 182 5.14 16.83 7.15
CA ILE A 182 5.55 16.80 8.55
C ILE A 182 4.38 16.24 9.36
N ALA A 183 4.65 15.19 10.12
CA ALA A 183 3.68 14.55 11.00
C ALA A 183 4.11 14.70 12.46
N ASP A 184 3.18 15.15 13.29
CA ASP A 184 3.29 15.29 14.75
C ASP A 184 4.50 16.09 15.26
N THR A 185 5.18 16.82 14.37
CA THR A 185 6.46 17.48 14.69
C THR A 185 7.51 16.48 15.19
N ALA A 186 7.46 15.24 14.69
CA ALA A 186 8.35 14.16 15.11
C ALA A 186 8.94 13.40 13.91
N GLN A 187 8.34 13.53 12.74
CA GLN A 187 8.81 12.86 11.53
C GLN A 187 8.51 13.66 10.28
N VAL A 188 9.35 13.48 9.27
CA VAL A 188 9.29 14.22 8.02
C VAL A 188 9.49 13.29 6.84
N ILE A 189 8.77 13.57 5.75
CA ILE A 189 9.02 13.02 4.42
C ILE A 189 9.17 14.20 3.46
N ALA A 190 10.27 14.28 2.73
CA ALA A 190 10.48 15.34 1.74
C ALA A 190 11.23 14.83 0.52
N GLY A 191 10.81 15.24 -0.67
CA GLY A 191 11.48 14.87 -1.93
C GLY A 191 10.55 14.97 -3.12
N THR A 192 10.82 14.18 -4.15
CA THR A 192 10.02 14.12 -5.39
C THR A 192 9.35 12.76 -5.50
N PHE A 193 8.49 12.59 -6.50
CA PHE A 193 7.82 11.32 -6.75
C PHE A 193 8.72 10.20 -7.26
N LYS A 194 9.96 10.52 -7.64
CA LYS A 194 10.99 9.53 -8.00
C LYS A 194 11.73 9.02 -6.77
N GLN A 195 12.01 9.92 -5.83
CA GLN A 195 12.83 9.66 -4.66
C GLN A 195 12.52 10.68 -3.56
N CYS A 196 12.33 10.19 -2.33
CA CYS A 196 12.18 11.03 -1.15
C CYS A 196 13.02 10.53 0.03
N LEU A 197 13.22 11.43 1.00
CA LEU A 197 13.83 11.15 2.29
C LEU A 197 12.75 11.10 3.36
N TYR A 198 12.74 10.03 4.15
CA TYR A 198 12.01 9.93 5.41
C TYR A 198 13.00 9.95 6.57
N SER A 199 12.70 10.71 7.62
CA SER A 199 13.47 10.65 8.86
C SER A 199 12.65 11.10 10.07
N LYS A 200 13.06 10.64 11.24
CA LYS A 200 12.66 11.20 12.54
C LYS A 200 13.71 12.17 13.12
N ASN A 201 14.88 12.24 12.48
CA ASN A 201 15.98 13.07 12.91
C ASN A 201 15.57 14.55 13.01
N THR A 202 15.83 15.14 14.17
CA THR A 202 15.43 16.53 14.49
C THR A 202 16.02 17.57 13.55
N THR A 203 17.21 17.33 12.99
CA THR A 203 17.88 18.27 12.08
C THR A 203 17.15 18.39 10.76
N LEU A 204 16.78 17.27 10.12
CA LEU A 204 16.00 17.35 8.88
C LEU A 204 14.58 17.88 9.16
N LEU A 205 13.99 17.48 10.28
CA LEU A 205 12.69 17.98 10.70
C LEU A 205 12.69 19.52 10.84
N SER A 206 13.70 20.10 11.49
CA SER A 206 13.79 21.55 11.69
C SER A 206 13.95 22.29 10.36
N LEU A 207 14.82 21.79 9.46
CA LEU A 207 15.05 22.37 8.14
C LEU A 207 13.77 22.37 7.28
N ILE A 208 13.05 21.24 7.24
CA ILE A 208 11.81 21.15 6.45
C ILE A 208 10.70 21.98 7.10
N ARG A 209 10.63 22.06 8.43
CA ARG A 209 9.68 22.93 9.14
C ARG A 209 9.92 24.41 8.83
N GLU A 210 11.17 24.87 8.89
CA GLU A 210 11.53 26.25 8.53
C GLU A 210 11.16 26.55 7.08
N SER A 211 11.47 25.63 6.16
CA SER A 211 11.07 25.75 4.77
C SER A 211 9.55 25.84 4.60
N PHE A 212 8.77 25.07 5.38
CA PHE A 212 7.31 25.08 5.35
C PHE A 212 6.74 26.42 5.86
N ILE A 213 7.29 26.93 6.96
CA ILE A 213 6.91 28.24 7.52
C ILE A 213 7.18 29.35 6.50
N HIS A 214 8.34 29.31 5.84
CA HIS A 214 8.68 30.27 4.79
C HIS A 214 7.70 30.20 3.61
N GLU A 215 7.28 28.99 3.20
CA GLU A 215 6.27 28.85 2.14
C GLU A 215 4.94 29.49 2.51
N ILE A 216 4.44 29.27 3.74
CA ILE A 216 3.22 29.92 4.23
C ILE A 216 3.38 31.45 4.20
N ALA A 217 4.48 31.96 4.75
CA ALA A 217 4.72 33.40 4.81
C ALA A 217 4.75 34.06 3.43
N VAL A 218 5.34 33.39 2.42
CA VAL A 218 5.34 33.86 1.03
C VAL A 218 3.92 33.90 0.44
N ILE A 219 3.10 32.88 0.72
CA ILE A 219 1.71 32.83 0.23
C ILE A 219 0.88 33.97 0.85
N GLU A 220 0.98 34.14 2.18
CA GLU A 220 0.26 35.20 2.91
C GLU A 220 0.69 36.61 2.45
N ALA A 221 1.99 36.82 2.20
CA ALA A 221 2.49 38.09 1.67
C ALA A 221 1.94 38.41 0.28
N ARG A 222 1.84 37.42 -0.62
CA ARG A 222 1.25 37.59 -1.97
C ARG A 222 -0.23 37.98 -1.89
N GLN A 223 -1.01 37.31 -1.04
CA GLN A 223 -2.44 37.61 -0.85
C GLN A 223 -2.66 39.03 -0.33
N ASN A 224 -1.86 39.48 0.63
CA ASN A 224 -1.95 40.83 1.19
C ASN A 224 -1.58 41.94 0.18
N GLN A 225 -0.74 41.64 -0.82
CA GLN A 225 -0.40 42.61 -1.88
C GLN A 225 -1.52 42.72 -2.92
N THR A 226 -2.21 41.63 -3.25
CA THR A 226 -3.37 41.65 -4.16
C THR A 226 -4.52 42.48 -3.59
N ILE A 227 -4.78 42.41 -2.27
CA ILE A 227 -5.88 43.13 -1.60
C ILE A 227 -5.60 44.64 -1.47
N LYS A 228 -4.34 45.08 -1.45
CA LYS A 228 -3.97 46.50 -1.36
C LYS A 228 -3.88 47.22 -2.73
N GLY A 229 -4.02 46.46 -3.82
CA GLY A 229 -3.96 46.98 -5.19
C GLY A 229 -5.32 47.21 -5.85
N GLU A 230 -6.41 46.89 -5.16
CA GLU A 230 -7.80 47.22 -5.51
C GLU A 230 -8.28 48.44 -4.72
#